data_AF-A0A1Q9AY32-F1
#
_entry.id   AF-A0A1Q9AY32-F1
#
_cell.length_a   1.000
_cell.length_b   1.000
_cell.length_c   1.000
_cell.angle_alpha   90.00
_cell.angle_beta   90.00
_cell.angle_gamma   90.00
#
_symmetry.space_group_name_H-M   'P 1'
#
loop_
_entity.id
_entity.type
_entity.pdbx_description
1 polymer ?
#
loop_
_entity_poly.entity_id
_entity_poly.type
_entity_poly.pdbx_seq_one_letter_code
_entity_poly.pdbx_strand_id
1 'polypeptide(L)'
;MPASLLANVNRLQTAAETVSARSRRLWVRALSDRDLTEHLLSTAQHQLRLVPCAPDPVVPALTAIEAIVNLPPDDNWRRDAAGVLPSICDNLQDAIPRLSQAVSRWLAPDFVAFSMATTAALLMGGEPFLRQDHLLQALLLRSELCAVTLRRSIAARGNLALYATQVRRAWAAEPANHPLQ
;
A
#
# COMPACT_ATOMS: atom_id res chain seq x y z
N MET A 1 -9.51 -21.47 -15.43
CA MET A 1 -9.79 -21.32 -13.97
C MET A 1 -11.26 -21.65 -13.75
N PRO A 2 -11.64 -22.39 -12.69
CA PRO A 2 -13.05 -22.70 -12.49
C PRO A 2 -13.82 -21.41 -12.17
N ALA A 3 -14.92 -21.18 -12.88
CA ALA A 3 -15.70 -19.93 -12.82
C ALA A 3 -16.18 -19.57 -11.40
N SER A 4 -16.29 -20.57 -10.51
CA SER A 4 -16.64 -20.41 -9.09
C SER A 4 -15.57 -19.69 -8.26
N LEU A 5 -14.28 -19.86 -8.59
CA LEU A 5 -13.18 -19.21 -7.85
C LEU A 5 -13.03 -17.74 -8.22
N LEU A 6 -13.19 -17.39 -9.50
CA LEU A 6 -13.23 -15.99 -9.95
C LEU A 6 -14.44 -15.24 -9.39
N ALA A 7 -15.61 -15.90 -9.33
CA ALA A 7 -16.81 -15.31 -8.73
C ALA A 7 -16.64 -15.05 -7.22
N ASN A 8 -15.95 -15.92 -6.49
CA ASN A 8 -15.70 -15.73 -5.06
C ASN A 8 -14.63 -14.67 -4.78
N VAL A 9 -13.58 -14.59 -5.60
CA VAL A 9 -12.56 -13.53 -5.48
C VAL A 9 -13.16 -12.16 -5.80
N ASN A 10 -13.98 -12.04 -6.86
CA ASN A 10 -14.67 -10.80 -7.18
C ASN A 10 -15.65 -10.37 -6.08
N ARG A 11 -16.37 -11.32 -5.46
CA ARG A 11 -17.27 -11.03 -4.32
C ARG A 11 -16.51 -10.57 -3.08
N LEU A 12 -15.34 -11.14 -2.81
CA LEU A 12 -14.51 -10.73 -1.68
C LEU A 12 -13.83 -9.37 -1.91
N GLN A 13 -13.42 -9.07 -3.14
CA GLN A 13 -12.91 -7.74 -3.52
C GLN A 13 -14.01 -6.67 -3.43
N THR A 14 -15.19 -6.92 -4.00
CA THR A 14 -16.31 -5.97 -3.89
C THR A 14 -16.82 -5.83 -2.46
N ALA A 15 -16.80 -6.89 -1.64
CA ALA A 15 -17.12 -6.80 -0.22
C ALA A 15 -16.07 -5.97 0.56
N ALA A 16 -14.78 -6.15 0.29
CA ALA A 16 -13.71 -5.36 0.92
C ALA A 16 -13.76 -3.89 0.50
N GLU A 17 -14.03 -3.61 -0.78
CA GLU A 17 -14.18 -2.26 -1.32
C GLU A 17 -15.43 -1.57 -0.79
N THR A 18 -16.55 -2.29 -0.67
CA THR A 18 -17.80 -1.74 -0.11
C THR A 18 -17.70 -1.51 1.40
N VAL A 19 -17.02 -2.38 2.15
CA VAL A 19 -16.75 -2.15 3.58
C VAL A 19 -15.78 -0.99 3.77
N SER A 20 -14.69 -0.91 2.99
CA SER A 20 -13.75 0.21 3.02
C SER A 20 -14.40 1.56 2.62
N ALA A 21 -15.25 1.56 1.60
CA ALA A 21 -15.95 2.74 1.13
C ALA A 21 -17.13 3.13 2.03
N ARG A 22 -17.75 2.18 2.73
CA ARG A 22 -18.81 2.43 3.71
C ARG A 22 -18.24 2.91 5.04
N SER A 23 -17.12 2.34 5.49
CA SER A 23 -16.35 2.87 6.61
C SER A 23 -15.86 4.28 6.28
N ARG A 24 -15.22 4.51 5.12
CA ARG A 24 -14.85 5.86 4.69
C ARG A 24 -16.04 6.83 4.66
N ARG A 25 -17.19 6.43 4.12
CA ARG A 25 -18.40 7.29 4.10
C ARG A 25 -19.03 7.55 5.48
N LEU A 26 -18.88 6.63 6.43
CA LEU A 26 -19.37 6.81 7.80
C LEU A 26 -18.42 7.69 8.65
N TRP A 27 -17.11 7.60 8.41
CA TRP A 27 -16.10 8.44 9.09
C TRP A 27 -16.05 9.86 8.51
N VAL A 28 -16.17 10.01 7.18
CA VAL A 28 -16.19 11.31 6.47
C VAL A 28 -17.47 12.11 6.76
N ARG A 29 -18.58 11.47 7.18
CA ARG A 29 -19.83 12.17 7.51
C ARG A 29 -19.89 12.73 8.94
N ALA A 30 -18.92 12.40 9.80
CA ALA A 30 -18.94 12.77 11.22
C ALA A 30 -17.95 13.88 11.60
N LEU A 31 -16.99 14.19 10.73
CA LEU A 31 -15.91 15.16 10.95
C LEU A 31 -16.00 16.25 9.88
N SER A 32 -15.69 17.50 10.23
CA SER A 32 -15.47 18.52 9.20
C SER A 32 -14.26 18.11 8.33
N ASP A 33 -14.20 18.54 7.06
CA ASP A 33 -13.05 18.23 6.18
C ASP A 33 -11.70 18.63 6.82
N ARG A 34 -11.73 19.66 7.68
CA ARG A 34 -10.57 20.09 8.48
C ARG A 34 -10.20 19.09 9.58
N ASP A 35 -11.16 18.68 10.43
CA ASP A 35 -10.89 17.72 11.52
C ASP A 35 -10.41 16.38 10.98
N LEU A 36 -10.95 15.96 9.82
CA LEU A 36 -10.51 14.76 9.12
C LEU A 36 -9.05 14.89 8.64
N THR A 37 -8.70 16.02 8.03
CA THR A 37 -7.34 16.29 7.56
C THR A 37 -6.34 16.26 8.71
N GLU A 38 -6.63 16.99 9.80
CA GLU A 38 -5.78 17.04 10.98
C GLU A 38 -5.56 15.63 11.56
N HIS A 39 -6.63 14.83 11.64
CA HIS A 39 -6.55 13.44 12.07
C HIS A 39 -5.68 12.57 11.15
N LEU A 40 -5.83 12.70 9.83
CA LEU A 40 -5.06 11.93 8.84
C LEU A 40 -3.58 12.30 8.87
N LEU A 41 -3.25 13.59 8.96
CA LEU A 41 -1.86 14.05 9.05
C LEU A 41 -1.21 13.61 10.37
N SER A 42 -1.94 13.71 11.48
CA SER A 42 -1.49 13.21 12.79
C SER A 42 -1.24 11.70 12.74
N THR A 43 -2.15 10.95 12.10
CA THR A 43 -2.00 9.50 11.91
C THR A 43 -0.77 9.19 11.06
N ALA A 44 -0.59 9.87 9.92
CA ALA A 44 0.57 9.69 9.05
C ALA A 44 1.88 9.95 9.81
N GLN A 45 1.97 11.09 10.51
CA GLN A 45 3.15 11.47 11.29
C GLN A 45 3.45 10.45 12.40
N HIS A 46 2.43 10.06 13.16
CA HIS A 46 2.59 9.10 14.26
C HIS A 46 3.09 7.75 13.74
N GLN A 47 2.45 7.22 12.68
CA GLN A 47 2.81 5.92 12.13
C GLN A 47 4.21 5.92 11.51
N LEU A 48 4.63 6.99 10.82
CA LEU A 48 5.99 7.08 10.29
C LEU A 48 7.06 7.03 11.39
N ARG A 49 6.81 7.65 12.54
CA ARG A 49 7.71 7.58 13.70
C ARG A 49 7.86 6.17 14.28
N LEU A 50 6.89 5.29 14.05
CA LEU A 50 6.96 3.90 14.50
C LEU A 50 7.76 3.00 13.55
N VAL A 51 7.97 3.40 12.29
CA VAL A 51 8.66 2.57 11.28
C VAL A 51 10.06 2.11 11.75
N PRO A 52 10.93 2.97 12.32
CA PRO A 52 12.27 2.55 12.74
C PRO A 52 12.28 1.47 13.82
N CYS A 53 11.33 1.52 14.77
CA CYS A 53 11.30 0.69 15.97
C CYS A 53 10.28 -0.46 15.91
N ALA A 54 9.41 -0.50 14.90
CA ALA A 54 8.42 -1.55 14.77
C ALA A 54 9.07 -2.92 14.48
N PRO A 55 8.54 -4.01 15.06
CA PRO A 55 8.95 -5.38 14.71
C PRO A 55 8.78 -5.65 13.21
N ASP A 56 7.65 -5.22 12.64
CA ASP A 56 7.42 -5.18 11.21
C ASP A 56 7.19 -3.73 10.75
N PRO A 57 8.17 -3.10 10.08
CA PRO A 57 8.07 -1.71 9.64
C PRO A 57 7.08 -1.51 8.47
N VAL A 58 6.65 -2.58 7.79
CA VAL A 58 5.73 -2.46 6.64
C VAL A 58 4.34 -2.03 7.09
N VAL A 59 3.86 -2.49 8.25
CA VAL A 59 2.52 -2.17 8.77
C VAL A 59 2.35 -0.67 9.09
N PRO A 60 3.21 -0.04 9.91
CA PRO A 60 3.12 1.39 10.17
C PRO A 60 3.35 2.23 8.91
N ALA A 61 4.30 1.83 8.04
CA ALA A 61 4.53 2.52 6.77
C ALA A 61 3.28 2.50 5.88
N LEU A 62 2.63 1.34 5.72
CA LEU A 62 1.40 1.22 4.94
C LEU A 62 0.28 2.08 5.51
N THR A 63 0.10 2.07 6.84
CA THR A 63 -0.92 2.86 7.53
C THR A 63 -0.69 4.37 7.34
N ALA A 64 0.57 4.82 7.40
CA ALA A 64 0.92 6.21 7.15
C ALA A 64 0.61 6.64 5.70
N ILE A 65 1.01 5.82 4.73
CA ILE A 65 0.75 6.09 3.31
C ILE A 65 -0.76 6.06 3.02
N GLU A 66 -1.52 5.17 3.65
CA GLU A 66 -2.98 5.16 3.56
C GLU A 66 -3.58 6.47 4.09
N ALA A 67 -3.08 7.00 5.20
CA ALA A 67 -3.54 8.29 5.71
C ALA A 67 -3.25 9.43 4.73
N ILE A 68 -2.06 9.45 4.12
CA ILE A 68 -1.67 10.43 3.09
C ILE A 68 -2.58 10.32 1.85
N VAL A 69 -2.84 9.09 1.38
CA VAL A 69 -3.69 8.84 0.20
C VAL A 69 -5.15 9.24 0.44
N ASN A 70 -5.62 9.20 1.70
CA ASN A 70 -6.98 9.57 2.06
C ASN A 70 -7.15 11.07 2.39
N LEU A 71 -6.09 11.89 2.25
CA LEU A 71 -6.22 13.33 2.37
C LEU A 71 -7.22 13.88 1.34
N PRO A 72 -7.90 15.01 1.64
CA PRO A 72 -8.81 15.62 0.69
C PRO A 72 -8.13 15.93 -0.65
N PRO A 73 -8.84 15.76 -1.77
CA PRO A 73 -8.28 15.98 -3.11
C PRO A 73 -8.03 17.46 -3.42
N ASP A 74 -8.61 18.38 -2.66
CA ASP A 74 -8.34 19.81 -2.76
C ASP A 74 -7.12 20.17 -1.89
N ASP A 75 -6.08 20.76 -2.47
CA ASP A 75 -4.84 21.12 -1.76
C ASP A 75 -4.99 22.22 -0.69
N ASN A 76 -6.21 22.62 -0.35
CA ASN A 76 -6.50 23.64 0.66
C ASN A 76 -5.92 23.26 2.03
N TRP A 77 -5.91 21.95 2.33
CA TRP A 77 -5.32 21.42 3.55
C TRP A 77 -3.82 21.70 3.70
N ARG A 78 -3.07 21.91 2.60
CA ARG A 78 -1.62 22.12 2.66
C ARG A 78 -1.25 23.36 3.45
N ARG A 79 -2.08 24.41 3.38
CA ARG A 79 -1.87 25.65 4.14
C ARG A 79 -1.96 25.38 5.65
N ASP A 80 -2.97 24.62 6.05
CA ASP A 80 -3.22 24.27 7.45
C ASP A 80 -2.18 23.26 7.95
N ALA A 81 -1.66 22.42 7.05
CA ALA A 81 -0.66 21.39 7.33
C ALA A 81 0.80 21.87 7.31
N ALA A 82 1.05 23.15 6.99
CA ALA A 82 2.41 23.67 6.77
C ALA A 82 3.37 23.45 7.94
N GLY A 83 2.86 23.42 9.18
CA GLY A 83 3.66 23.15 10.39
C GLY A 83 4.00 21.67 10.62
N VAL A 84 3.26 20.74 10.02
CA VAL A 84 3.41 19.29 10.26
C VAL A 84 4.05 18.58 9.05
N LEU A 85 3.82 19.08 7.84
CA LEU A 85 4.33 18.53 6.60
C LEU A 85 5.85 18.32 6.57
N PRO A 86 6.71 19.26 7.02
CA PRO A 86 8.14 19.05 7.07
C PRO A 86 8.51 17.81 7.90
N SER A 87 7.92 17.67 9.09
CA SER A 87 8.17 16.51 9.95
C SER A 87 7.69 15.21 9.32
N ILE A 88 6.57 15.19 8.60
CA ILE A 88 6.12 14.00 7.86
C ILE A 88 7.14 13.63 6.78
N CYS A 89 7.66 14.62 6.05
CA CYS A 89 8.63 14.39 4.98
C CYS A 89 9.98 13.90 5.52
N ASP A 90 10.44 14.45 6.63
CA ASP A 90 11.65 13.98 7.33
C ASP A 90 11.44 12.53 7.81
N ASN A 91 10.31 12.23 8.46
CA ASN A 91 10.02 10.87 8.91
C ASN A 91 9.90 9.87 7.75
N LEU A 92 9.42 10.30 6.57
CA LEU A 92 9.41 9.48 5.35
C LEU A 92 10.85 9.13 4.94
N GLN A 93 11.77 10.09 4.95
CA GLN A 93 13.18 9.86 4.59
C GLN A 93 13.86 8.96 5.62
N ASP A 94 13.66 9.23 6.91
CA ASP A 94 14.24 8.45 8.01
C ASP A 94 13.74 7.00 8.04
N ALA A 95 12.53 6.74 7.55
CA ALA A 95 11.95 5.42 7.45
C ALA A 95 12.57 4.56 6.33
N ILE A 96 13.22 5.17 5.32
CA ILE A 96 13.72 4.47 4.13
C ILE A 96 14.65 3.30 4.48
N PRO A 97 15.74 3.46 5.27
CA PRO A 97 16.71 2.39 5.47
C PRO A 97 16.05 1.15 6.10
N ARG A 98 15.21 1.36 7.11
CA ARG A 98 14.53 0.28 7.83
C ARG A 98 13.49 -0.41 6.96
N LEU A 99 12.68 0.35 6.22
CA LEU A 99 11.65 -0.21 5.37
C LEU A 99 12.27 -0.97 4.18
N SER A 100 13.26 -0.38 3.51
CA SER A 100 14.02 -1.01 2.42
C SER A 100 14.61 -2.35 2.84
N GLN A 101 15.20 -2.43 4.03
CA GLN A 101 15.70 -3.70 4.58
C GLN A 101 14.57 -4.73 4.73
N ALA A 102 13.43 -4.33 5.29
CA ALA A 102 12.32 -5.24 5.57
C ALA A 102 11.59 -5.75 4.31
N VAL A 103 11.59 -4.97 3.24
CA VAL A 103 10.93 -5.35 1.97
C VAL A 103 11.89 -6.03 1.00
N SER A 104 13.21 -5.95 1.19
CA SER A 104 14.26 -6.36 0.24
C SER A 104 14.10 -7.76 -0.37
N ARG A 105 13.50 -8.70 0.36
CA ARG A 105 13.21 -10.06 -0.13
C ARG A 105 12.08 -10.13 -1.17
N TRP A 106 11.20 -9.14 -1.20
CA TRP A 106 9.91 -9.15 -1.90
C TRP A 106 9.75 -8.02 -2.92
N LEU A 107 10.60 -7.00 -2.82
CA LEU A 107 10.59 -5.79 -3.63
C LEU A 107 12.02 -5.23 -3.63
N ALA A 108 12.46 -4.70 -4.77
CA ALA A 108 13.79 -4.09 -4.82
C ALA A 108 13.81 -2.86 -3.90
N PRO A 109 14.80 -2.75 -3.00
CA PRO A 109 14.85 -1.69 -1.98
C PRO A 109 14.89 -0.29 -2.62
N ASP A 110 15.51 -0.15 -3.78
CA ASP A 110 15.62 1.11 -4.51
C ASP A 110 14.25 1.67 -4.92
N PHE A 111 13.28 0.80 -5.23
CA PHE A 111 11.92 1.25 -5.56
C PHE A 111 11.23 1.91 -4.36
N VAL A 112 11.41 1.35 -3.16
CA VAL A 112 10.83 1.93 -1.94
C VAL A 112 11.53 3.22 -1.57
N ALA A 113 12.86 3.24 -1.61
CA ALA A 113 13.65 4.44 -1.36
C ALA A 113 13.24 5.57 -2.30
N PHE A 114 13.17 5.29 -3.61
CA PHE A 114 12.73 6.25 -4.61
C PHE A 114 11.30 6.73 -4.35
N SER A 115 10.34 5.81 -4.21
CA SER A 115 8.92 6.17 -4.06
C SER A 115 8.65 6.97 -2.79
N MET A 116 9.32 6.66 -1.67
CA MET A 116 9.22 7.44 -0.44
C MET A 116 9.81 8.84 -0.58
N ALA A 117 11.01 8.95 -1.17
CA ALA A 117 11.67 10.23 -1.40
C ALA A 117 10.84 11.12 -2.34
N THR A 118 10.32 10.55 -3.44
CA THR A 118 9.44 11.28 -4.37
C THR A 118 8.13 11.69 -3.70
N THR A 119 7.51 10.82 -2.90
CA THR A 119 6.30 11.16 -2.14
C THR A 119 6.56 12.34 -1.19
N ALA A 120 7.67 12.31 -0.44
CA ALA A 120 8.07 13.41 0.45
C ALA A 120 8.30 14.72 -0.33
N ALA A 121 9.03 14.67 -1.45
CA ALA A 121 9.30 15.84 -2.28
C ALA A 121 8.01 16.48 -2.83
N LEU A 122 7.07 15.66 -3.30
CA LEU A 122 5.80 16.14 -3.87
C LEU A 122 4.79 16.60 -2.79
N LEU A 123 4.88 16.07 -1.57
CA LEU A 123 4.14 16.55 -0.42
C LEU A 123 4.60 17.95 0.01
N MET A 124 5.90 18.23 -0.04
CA MET A 124 6.43 19.57 0.24
C MET A 124 6.02 20.58 -0.83
N GLY A 125 5.98 20.17 -2.09
CA GLY A 125 5.45 20.95 -3.20
C GLY A 125 6.28 22.20 -3.56
N GLY A 126 6.80 22.23 -4.80
CA GLY A 126 7.29 23.47 -5.42
C GLY A 126 6.37 23.99 -6.53
N GLU A 127 5.73 23.07 -7.27
CA GLU A 127 5.11 23.38 -8.56
C GLU A 127 3.61 23.05 -8.62
N PRO A 128 2.74 23.96 -9.12
CA PRO A 128 1.30 23.76 -9.19
C PRO A 128 0.85 22.55 -10.05
N PHE A 129 1.60 22.18 -11.08
CA PHE A 129 1.24 21.07 -11.97
C PHE A 129 1.56 19.69 -11.38
N LEU A 130 2.46 19.61 -10.39
CA LEU A 130 2.82 18.36 -9.70
C LEU A 130 1.92 18.07 -8.49
N ARG A 131 0.90 18.91 -8.28
CA ARG A 131 -0.01 18.80 -7.14
C ARG A 131 -0.75 17.48 -7.08
N GLN A 132 -1.13 16.89 -8.21
CA GLN A 132 -1.80 15.57 -8.20
C GLN A 132 -0.81 14.39 -8.17
N ASP A 133 0.46 14.64 -8.49
CA ASP A 133 1.46 13.58 -8.60
C ASP A 133 1.84 13.01 -7.25
N HIS A 134 1.76 13.78 -6.15
CA HIS A 134 2.01 13.24 -4.80
C HIS A 134 1.04 12.09 -4.47
N LEU A 135 -0.23 12.22 -4.88
CA LEU A 135 -1.25 11.20 -4.65
C LEU A 135 -0.97 9.96 -5.49
N LEU A 136 -0.57 10.13 -6.76
CA LEU A 136 -0.19 9.03 -7.64
C LEU A 136 1.03 8.27 -7.09
N GLN A 137 2.05 8.99 -6.62
CA GLN A 137 3.24 8.39 -6.02
C GLN A 137 2.93 7.68 -4.69
N ALA A 138 2.11 8.30 -3.84
CA ALA A 138 1.66 7.67 -2.60
C ALA A 138 0.80 6.41 -2.87
N LEU A 139 -0.06 6.44 -3.88
CA LEU A 139 -0.84 5.27 -4.33
C LEU A 139 0.04 4.14 -4.85
N LEU A 140 1.06 4.47 -5.65
CA LEU A 140 2.04 3.52 -6.15
C LEU A 140 2.76 2.84 -4.97
N LEU A 141 3.32 3.63 -4.06
CA LEU A 141 3.97 3.12 -2.85
C LEU A 141 3.04 2.24 -2.02
N ARG A 142 1.78 2.65 -1.82
CA ARG A 142 0.76 1.84 -1.13
C ARG A 142 0.60 0.48 -1.80
N SER A 143 0.44 0.46 -3.12
CA SER A 143 0.21 -0.77 -3.88
C SER A 143 1.38 -1.75 -3.76
N GLU A 144 2.61 -1.25 -3.75
CA GLU A 144 3.82 -2.04 -3.58
C GLU A 144 3.92 -2.64 -2.17
N LEU A 145 3.65 -1.85 -1.12
CA LEU A 145 3.62 -2.33 0.25
C LEU A 145 2.52 -3.37 0.48
N CYS A 146 1.35 -3.21 -0.14
CA CYS A 146 0.30 -4.23 -0.15
C CYS A 146 0.79 -5.51 -0.84
N ALA A 147 1.44 -5.40 -2.00
CA ALA A 147 1.97 -6.54 -2.73
C ALA A 147 3.02 -7.30 -1.89
N VAL A 148 3.90 -6.59 -1.17
CA VAL A 148 4.85 -7.20 -0.23
C VAL A 148 4.12 -8.00 0.85
N THR A 149 3.08 -7.44 1.47
CA THR A 149 2.27 -8.11 2.50
C THR A 149 1.61 -9.38 1.96
N LEU A 150 1.09 -9.34 0.73
CA LEU A 150 0.50 -10.50 0.05
C LEU A 150 1.56 -11.57 -0.26
N ARG A 151 2.72 -11.18 -0.79
CA ARG A 151 3.83 -12.10 -1.08
C ARG A 151 4.32 -12.81 0.18
N ARG A 152 4.47 -12.08 1.30
CA ARG A 152 4.79 -12.64 2.63
C ARG A 152 3.76 -13.69 3.05
N SER A 153 2.47 -13.38 2.91
CA SER A 153 1.38 -14.28 3.27
C SER A 153 1.33 -15.54 2.40
N ILE A 154 1.58 -15.42 1.09
CA ILE A 154 1.66 -16.57 0.17
C ILE A 154 2.85 -17.46 0.53
N ALA A 155 4.01 -16.87 0.82
CA ALA A 155 5.21 -17.61 1.17
C ALA A 155 5.08 -18.34 2.51
N ALA A 156 4.47 -17.71 3.52
CA ALA A 156 4.18 -18.35 4.80
C ALA A 156 3.29 -19.59 4.66
N ARG A 157 2.46 -19.65 3.61
CA ARG A 157 1.59 -20.79 3.27
C ARG A 157 2.24 -21.81 2.33
N GLY A 158 3.53 -21.67 2.03
CA GLY A 158 4.28 -22.64 1.21
C GLY A 158 4.10 -22.49 -0.31
N ASN A 159 3.63 -21.34 -0.80
CA ASN A 159 3.45 -21.04 -2.23
C ASN A 159 2.72 -22.14 -3.02
N LEU A 160 1.50 -22.47 -2.57
CA LEU A 160 0.63 -23.50 -3.14
C LEU A 160 0.40 -23.36 -4.66
N ALA A 161 0.48 -22.15 -5.20
CA ALA A 161 0.39 -21.91 -6.63
C ALA A 161 1.58 -22.49 -7.40
N LEU A 162 2.79 -22.39 -6.86
CA LEU A 162 3.99 -22.99 -7.45
C LEU A 162 3.89 -24.52 -7.43
N TYR A 163 3.43 -25.10 -6.32
CA TYR A 163 3.10 -26.53 -6.23
C TYR A 163 2.06 -26.95 -7.27
N ALA A 164 0.93 -26.24 -7.35
CA ALA A 164 -0.11 -26.54 -8.34
C ALA A 164 0.40 -26.42 -9.79
N THR A 165 1.30 -25.47 -10.07
CA THR A 165 1.90 -25.31 -11.40
C THR A 165 2.87 -26.46 -11.71
N GLN A 166 3.66 -26.89 -10.73
CA GLN A 166 4.56 -28.04 -10.87
C GLN A 166 3.78 -29.34 -11.09
N VAL A 167 2.75 -29.62 -10.29
CA VAL A 167 1.87 -30.79 -10.46
C VAL A 167 1.25 -30.80 -11.86
N ARG A 168 0.72 -29.65 -12.30
CA ARG A 168 0.09 -29.54 -13.62
C ARG A 168 1.08 -29.70 -14.78
N ARG A 169 2.33 -29.25 -14.62
CA ARG A 169 3.41 -29.49 -15.58
C ARG A 169 3.83 -30.96 -15.60
N ALA A 170 3.93 -31.61 -14.44
CA ALA A 170 4.24 -33.03 -14.33
C ALA A 170 3.17 -33.90 -15.00
N TRP A 171 1.89 -33.61 -14.75
CA TRP A 171 0.76 -34.28 -15.41
C TRP A 171 0.77 -34.12 -16.94
N ALA A 172 1.13 -32.93 -17.45
CA ALA A 172 1.22 -32.69 -18.89
C ALA A 172 2.44 -33.34 -19.55
N ALA A 173 3.45 -33.72 -18.77
CA ALA A 173 4.69 -34.34 -19.26
C ALA A 173 4.65 -35.89 -19.22
N GLU A 174 3.63 -36.50 -18.63
CA GLU A 174 3.42 -37.95 -18.64
C GLU A 174 2.78 -38.40 -19.95
N PRO A 175 3.50 -39.11 -20.85
CA PRO A 175 2.97 -39.56 -22.14
C PRO A 175 1.87 -40.62 -22.02
N ALA A 176 1.66 -41.20 -20.83
CA ALA A 176 0.66 -42.24 -20.58
C ALA A 176 -0.75 -41.68 -20.23
N ASN A 177 -0.89 -40.37 -19.99
CA ASN A 177 -2.16 -39.74 -19.59
C ASN A 177 -2.93 -39.08 -20.74
N HIS A 178 -2.63 -39.43 -21.99
CA HIS A 178 -3.53 -39.17 -23.12
C HIS A 178 -4.47 -40.36 -23.30
N PRO A 179 -5.65 -40.40 -22.66
CA PRO A 179 -6.66 -41.38 -23.00
C PRO A 179 -7.13 -41.09 -24.43
N LEU A 180 -6.76 -41.97 -25.36
CA LEU A 180 -7.41 -42.24 -26.64
C LEU A 180 -7.68 -41.00 -27.53
N GLN A 181 -6.76 -40.73 -28.46
CA GLN A 181 -7.17 -40.30 -29.81
C GLN A 181 -7.53 -41.53 -30.63
#